data_AF-A0A8S2SMG8-F1
#
_entry.id   AF-A0A8S2SMG8-F1
#
_cell.length_a   1.000
_cell.length_b   1.000
_cell.length_c   1.000
_cell.angle_alpha   90.00
_cell.angle_beta   90.00
_cell.angle_gamma   90.00
#
_symmetry.space_group_name_H-M   'P 1'
#
loop_
_entity.id
_entity.type
_entity.pdbx_description
1 polymer ?
#
loop_
_entity_poly.entity_id
_entity_poly.type
_entity_poly.pdbx_seq_one_letter_code
_entity_poly.pdbx_strand_id
1 'polypeptide(L)'
;VQVTGIFRAVPVRMNPKTRNVRSVYRTYIDVIHFRRHKTFTAVGGNEEPATNDDEEASEAGRKSVRSQINILLCGDPGTAKSQLQQYVFRLVPRAQYTNGKGTSAVGLTAYVTKDPETGQLVLQTGALVLADNGICCIDEFDKMSESARSILHEVMEQQTLSIAKAGIICTLNARTSILAAANPIESSWNKSKTIIENIQLPPTLLSRFDLIFLLLDPQDEAYDRRLAQHLASWYQYGKEGEAVHDAMAIDPKTGRVDVAILTTGISAGERRLRADLAQTLKHYMKERKSTLSKGPVKKDTLFNEIRERSDERITRDMFDDAIRALEEENFLIATHQTVRMVTLGESNFD
;
A
#
# COMPACT_ATOMS: atom_id res chain seq x y z
N VAL A 1 -11.61 12.16 -19.41
CA VAL A 1 -11.58 12.40 -20.87
C VAL A 1 -10.30 13.14 -21.18
N GLN A 2 -9.47 12.65 -22.09
CA GLN A 2 -8.33 13.39 -22.61
C GLN A 2 -8.83 14.25 -23.77
N VAL A 3 -8.51 15.54 -23.71
CA VAL A 3 -8.89 16.53 -24.70
C VAL A 3 -7.64 16.88 -25.50
N THR A 4 -7.71 16.75 -26.82
CA THR A 4 -6.65 17.17 -27.72
C THR A 4 -7.17 18.30 -28.59
N GLY A 5 -6.45 19.41 -28.62
CA GLY A 5 -6.90 20.61 -29.31
C GLY A 5 -5.77 21.62 -29.51
N ILE A 6 -6.07 22.66 -30.26
CA ILE A 6 -5.14 23.76 -30.51
C ILE A 6 -5.29 24.77 -29.37
N PHE A 7 -4.18 25.08 -28.71
CA PHE A 7 -4.14 26.15 -27.74
C PHE A 7 -4.19 27.51 -28.45
N ARG A 8 -5.24 28.29 -28.19
CA ARG A 8 -5.41 29.64 -28.74
C ARG A 8 -5.39 30.68 -27.63
N ALA A 9 -4.79 31.83 -27.94
CA ALA A 9 -4.77 33.00 -27.08
C ALA A 9 -5.44 34.17 -27.82
N VAL A 10 -6.43 34.80 -27.18
CA VAL A 10 -7.13 35.97 -27.72
C VAL A 10 -6.98 37.16 -26.76
N PRO A 11 -6.56 38.33 -27.25
CA PRO A 11 -6.38 39.50 -26.39
C PRO A 11 -7.73 40.02 -25.89
N VAL A 12 -7.81 40.32 -24.60
CA VAL A 12 -9.04 40.83 -23.97
C VAL A 12 -9.03 42.35 -23.98
N ARG A 13 -10.08 42.96 -24.54
CA ARG A 13 -10.23 44.42 -24.51
C ARG A 13 -10.42 44.91 -23.07
N MET A 14 -9.73 45.98 -22.72
CA MET A 14 -9.82 46.57 -21.37
C MET A 14 -11.17 47.27 -21.16
N ASN A 15 -11.72 47.83 -22.23
CA ASN A 15 -13.05 48.42 -22.26
C ASN A 15 -13.70 48.08 -23.61
N PRO A 16 -14.98 47.65 -23.69
CA PRO A 16 -15.59 47.23 -24.95
C PRO A 16 -15.65 48.33 -26.02
N LYS A 17 -15.68 49.59 -25.57
CA LYS A 17 -15.80 50.79 -26.41
C LYS A 17 -14.46 51.32 -26.93
N THR A 18 -13.33 50.93 -26.35
CA THR A 18 -12.00 51.41 -26.74
C THR A 18 -11.18 50.30 -27.37
N ARG A 19 -10.23 50.65 -28.26
CA ARG A 19 -9.36 49.66 -28.93
C ARG A 19 -8.24 49.13 -28.02
N ASN A 20 -8.08 49.67 -26.81
CA ASN A 20 -7.02 49.28 -25.89
C ASN A 20 -7.25 47.86 -25.36
N VAL A 21 -6.23 47.01 -25.50
CA VAL A 21 -6.22 45.60 -25.12
C VAL A 21 -5.33 45.38 -23.90
N ARG A 22 -5.67 44.39 -23.07
CA ARG A 22 -4.87 43.99 -21.90
C ARG A 22 -3.64 43.19 -22.36
N SER A 23 -2.55 43.29 -21.61
CA SER A 23 -1.34 42.45 -21.82
C SER A 23 -1.58 40.98 -21.47
N VAL A 24 -2.62 40.69 -20.68
CA VAL A 24 -3.04 39.33 -20.34
C VAL A 24 -4.06 38.84 -21.36
N TYR A 25 -3.71 37.77 -22.07
CA TYR A 25 -4.55 37.13 -23.08
C TYR A 25 -5.46 36.10 -22.43
N ARG A 26 -6.70 35.98 -22.92
CA ARG A 26 -7.58 34.87 -22.55
C ARG A 26 -7.20 33.68 -23.41
N THR A 27 -6.87 32.57 -22.77
CA THR A 27 -6.49 31.33 -23.45
C THR A 27 -7.65 30.34 -23.42
N TYR A 28 -7.83 29.61 -24.51
CA TYR A 28 -8.78 28.52 -24.62
C TYR A 28 -8.21 27.43 -25.54
N ILE A 29 -8.72 26.21 -25.40
CA ILE A 29 -8.33 25.08 -26.24
C ILE A 29 -9.46 24.86 -27.24
N ASP A 30 -9.18 25.09 -28.53
CA ASP A 30 -10.05 24.66 -29.61
C ASP A 30 -9.94 23.14 -29.73
N VAL A 31 -10.95 22.44 -29.22
CA VAL A 31 -10.92 20.98 -29.17
C VAL A 31 -11.08 20.40 -30.56
N ILE A 32 -10.13 19.57 -30.97
CA ILE A 32 -10.16 18.81 -32.23
C ILE A 32 -10.66 17.38 -31.96
N HIS A 33 -10.20 16.79 -30.86
CA HIS A 33 -10.45 15.40 -30.56
C HIS A 33 -10.69 15.18 -29.06
N PHE A 34 -11.67 14.34 -28.76
CA PHE A 34 -11.93 13.84 -27.42
C PHE A 34 -11.60 12.34 -27.38
N ARG A 35 -10.62 11.96 -26.58
CA ARG A 35 -10.38 10.54 -26.26
C ARG A 35 -10.92 10.25 -24.87
N ARG A 36 -11.98 9.45 -24.80
CA ARG A 36 -12.50 8.98 -23.52
C ARG A 36 -11.63 7.82 -23.04
N HIS A 37 -10.66 8.10 -22.17
CA HIS A 37 -9.97 7.03 -21.42
C HIS A 37 -11.00 6.35 -20.52
N LYS A 38 -11.33 5.09 -20.82
CA LYS A 38 -11.74 4.16 -19.77
C LYS A 38 -10.47 3.93 -18.96
N THR A 39 -10.42 4.50 -17.76
CA THR A 39 -9.35 4.18 -16.80
C THR A 39 -9.53 2.73 -16.38
N PHE A 40 -8.94 1.82 -17.14
CA PHE A 40 -8.63 0.48 -16.67
C PHE A 40 -7.40 0.59 -15.79
N THR A 41 -7.58 0.48 -14.49
CA THR A 41 -6.47 0.09 -13.62
C THR A 41 -6.98 -0.73 -12.44
N ALA A 42 -6.48 -1.97 -12.44
CA ALA A 42 -6.22 -2.87 -11.32
C ALA A 42 -7.42 -3.30 -10.45
N VAL A 43 -8.35 -4.06 -11.02
CA VAL A 43 -8.81 -5.41 -10.62
C VAL A 43 -9.98 -5.75 -11.55
N GLY A 44 -9.69 -6.38 -12.69
CA GLY A 44 -10.69 -6.72 -13.70
C GLY A 44 -9.97 -7.15 -14.96
N GLY A 45 -10.23 -8.38 -15.40
CA GLY A 45 -9.40 -9.16 -16.32
C GLY A 45 -9.20 -8.56 -17.70
N ASN A 46 -8.29 -9.20 -18.43
CA ASN A 46 -8.09 -9.02 -19.86
C ASN A 46 -9.45 -9.04 -20.58
N GLU A 47 -9.90 -7.88 -21.10
CA GLU A 47 -10.88 -7.87 -22.16
C GLU A 47 -10.15 -8.27 -23.45
N GLU A 48 -10.12 -9.59 -23.69
CA GLU A 48 -10.11 -10.09 -25.07
C GLU A 48 -11.33 -9.48 -25.79
N PRO A 49 -11.24 -9.18 -27.10
CA PRO A 49 -12.41 -8.75 -27.84
C PRO A 49 -13.40 -9.92 -27.84
N ALA A 50 -14.45 -9.80 -27.03
CA ALA A 50 -15.55 -10.75 -27.01
C ALA A 50 -16.08 -10.90 -28.45
N THR A 51 -16.10 -12.14 -28.91
CA THR A 51 -16.78 -12.56 -30.13
C THR A 51 -18.23 -12.08 -30.10
N ASN A 52 -18.75 -11.66 -31.26
CA ASN A 52 -20.07 -11.05 -31.46
C ASN A 52 -21.27 -11.97 -31.17
N ASP A 53 -21.12 -13.00 -30.35
CA ASP A 53 -22.14 -14.05 -30.14
C ASP A 53 -22.94 -13.89 -28.82
N ASP A 54 -22.63 -12.87 -28.00
CA ASP A 54 -23.29 -12.65 -26.69
C ASP A 54 -24.39 -11.57 -26.69
N GLU A 55 -24.72 -10.95 -27.83
CA GLU A 55 -25.68 -9.82 -27.87
C GLU A 55 -27.18 -10.22 -27.96
N GLU A 56 -27.55 -11.50 -28.06
CA GLU A 56 -28.94 -11.92 -28.27
C GLU A 56 -29.63 -12.59 -27.06
N ALA A 57 -29.30 -12.22 -25.82
CA ALA A 57 -29.99 -12.76 -24.63
C ALA A 57 -30.34 -11.73 -23.55
N SER A 58 -30.92 -10.58 -23.90
CA SER A 58 -31.61 -9.72 -22.92
C SER A 58 -33.12 -9.68 -23.16
N GLU A 59 -33.76 -10.84 -22.94
CA GLU A 59 -35.20 -11.00 -22.84
C GLU A 59 -35.78 -10.33 -21.58
N ALA A 60 -36.83 -9.54 -21.80
CA ALA A 60 -38.02 -9.36 -20.96
C ALA A 60 -37.85 -8.95 -19.47
N GLY A 61 -38.01 -7.65 -19.20
CA GLY A 61 -38.77 -7.15 -18.03
C GLY A 61 -38.26 -7.47 -16.62
N ARG A 62 -37.05 -8.02 -16.47
CA ARG A 62 -36.48 -8.31 -15.15
C ARG A 62 -36.00 -7.01 -14.52
N LYS A 63 -36.56 -6.65 -13.36
CA LYS A 63 -36.10 -5.51 -12.54
C LYS A 63 -34.58 -5.53 -12.46
N SER A 64 -33.93 -4.41 -12.77
CA SER A 64 -32.48 -4.20 -12.66
C SER A 64 -32.00 -4.67 -11.29
N VAL A 65 -31.32 -5.81 -11.25
CA VAL A 65 -30.73 -6.33 -10.01
C VAL A 65 -29.45 -5.54 -9.77
N ARG A 66 -29.33 -4.96 -8.57
CA ARG A 66 -28.12 -4.27 -8.13
C ARG A 66 -26.93 -5.23 -8.19
N SER A 67 -25.85 -4.83 -8.87
CA SER A 67 -24.63 -5.63 -9.03
C SER A 67 -23.45 -5.16 -8.16
N GLN A 68 -23.60 -4.02 -7.48
CA GLN A 68 -22.57 -3.39 -6.65
C GLN A 68 -22.65 -3.90 -5.21
N ILE A 69 -21.50 -4.26 -4.64
CA ILE A 69 -21.38 -4.75 -3.27
C ILE A 69 -21.08 -3.57 -2.34
N ASN A 70 -21.86 -3.45 -1.27
CA ASN A 70 -21.62 -2.48 -0.22
C ASN A 70 -20.95 -3.15 0.98
N ILE A 71 -19.85 -2.56 1.44
CA ILE A 71 -19.02 -3.09 2.51
C ILE A 71 -18.99 -2.09 3.67
N LEU A 72 -19.20 -2.59 4.89
CA LEU A 72 -19.06 -1.84 6.13
C LEU A 72 -17.89 -2.40 6.95
N LEU A 73 -16.95 -1.52 7.31
CA LEU A 73 -15.84 -1.80 8.22
C LEU A 73 -16.17 -1.23 9.60
N CYS A 74 -16.44 -2.10 10.56
CA CYS A 74 -16.71 -1.72 11.95
C CYS A 74 -15.53 -2.17 12.81
N GLY A 75 -15.09 -1.34 13.75
CA GLY A 75 -13.96 -1.72 14.61
C GLY A 75 -13.55 -0.65 15.58
N ASP A 76 -12.62 -0.95 16.45
CA ASP A 76 -12.08 0.01 17.40
C ASP A 76 -11.27 1.12 16.68
N PRO A 77 -11.15 2.33 17.26
CA PRO A 77 -10.22 3.33 16.78
C PRO A 77 -8.79 2.78 16.79
N GLY A 78 -7.97 3.14 15.79
CA GLY A 78 -6.58 2.67 15.68
C GLY A 78 -6.38 1.44 14.79
N THR A 79 -7.45 0.77 14.35
CA THR A 79 -7.41 -0.42 13.47
C THR A 79 -7.14 -0.12 11.98
N ALA A 80 -6.51 1.02 11.66
CA ALA A 80 -6.15 1.46 10.29
C ALA A 80 -7.29 1.52 9.24
N LYS A 81 -8.57 1.50 9.64
CA LYS A 81 -9.73 1.54 8.74
C LYS A 81 -9.74 2.73 7.79
N SER A 82 -9.54 3.94 8.30
CA SER A 82 -9.47 5.16 7.48
C SER A 82 -8.28 5.12 6.52
N GLN A 83 -7.15 4.54 6.95
CA GLN A 83 -5.97 4.37 6.10
C GLN A 83 -6.23 3.39 4.96
N LEU A 84 -6.97 2.30 5.22
CA LEU A 84 -7.42 1.35 4.20
C LEU A 84 -8.32 2.06 3.18
N GLN A 85 -9.28 2.86 3.63
CA GLN A 85 -10.13 3.64 2.72
C GLN A 85 -9.34 4.62 1.85
N GLN A 86 -8.35 5.32 2.44
CA GLN A 86 -7.47 6.22 1.68
C GLN A 86 -6.58 5.46 0.69
N TYR A 87 -6.19 4.24 1.01
CA TYR A 87 -5.48 3.37 0.08
C TYR A 87 -6.38 2.96 -1.09
N VAL A 88 -7.62 2.53 -0.82
CA VAL A 88 -8.62 2.21 -1.86
C VAL A 88 -8.94 3.42 -2.73
N PHE A 89 -9.04 4.62 -2.13
CA PHE A 89 -9.26 5.86 -2.87
C PHE A 89 -8.14 6.16 -3.88
N ARG A 90 -6.88 5.83 -3.54
CA ARG A 90 -5.74 5.99 -4.45
C ARG A 90 -5.68 4.90 -5.51
N LEU A 91 -6.18 3.70 -5.19
CA LEU A 91 -6.16 2.55 -6.09
C LEU A 91 -7.24 2.65 -7.19
N VAL A 92 -8.46 3.01 -6.80
CA VAL A 92 -9.64 2.88 -7.67
C VAL A 92 -9.88 4.16 -8.47
N PRO A 93 -9.97 4.07 -9.81
CA PRO A 93 -10.33 5.23 -10.62
C PRO A 93 -11.78 5.65 -10.32
N ARG A 94 -12.01 6.96 -10.19
CA ARG A 94 -13.31 7.53 -9.79
C ARG A 94 -13.74 7.17 -8.37
N ALA A 95 -12.81 6.83 -7.49
CA ALA A 95 -13.11 6.79 -6.07
C ALA A 95 -13.37 8.19 -5.53
N GLN A 96 -14.26 8.30 -4.54
CA GLN A 96 -14.47 9.53 -3.78
C GLN A 96 -14.32 9.23 -2.30
N TYR A 97 -13.57 10.07 -1.60
CA TYR A 97 -13.39 9.96 -0.16
C TYR A 97 -14.16 11.08 0.54
N THR A 98 -15.02 10.72 1.48
CA THR A 98 -15.87 11.64 2.22
C THR A 98 -15.88 11.27 3.70
N ASN A 99 -15.96 12.28 4.58
CA ASN A 99 -16.15 12.07 6.01
C ASN A 99 -17.63 12.31 6.36
N GLY A 100 -18.28 11.40 7.08
CA GLY A 100 -19.67 11.46 7.50
C GLY A 100 -20.05 12.72 8.30
N LYS A 101 -19.15 13.28 9.10
CA LYS A 101 -19.37 14.55 9.83
C LYS A 101 -19.16 15.78 8.95
N GLY A 102 -18.18 15.73 8.05
CA GLY A 102 -17.84 16.84 7.15
C GLY A 102 -18.77 16.96 5.94
N THR A 103 -19.52 15.91 5.63
CA THR A 103 -20.34 15.85 4.42
C THR A 103 -21.81 16.04 4.77
N SER A 104 -22.37 17.17 4.35
CA SER A 104 -23.82 17.39 4.41
C SER A 104 -24.54 16.59 3.33
N ALA A 105 -25.86 16.40 3.50
CA ALA A 105 -26.74 15.84 2.47
C ALA A 105 -26.56 16.54 1.10
N VAL A 106 -26.26 17.84 1.10
CA VAL A 106 -26.04 18.65 -0.10
C VAL A 106 -24.71 18.29 -0.79
N GLY A 107 -23.67 18.01 -0.01
CA GLY A 107 -22.36 17.61 -0.52
C GLY A 107 -22.30 16.17 -1.06
N LEU A 108 -23.13 15.27 -0.54
CA LEU A 108 -23.23 13.90 -1.06
C LEU A 108 -23.98 13.82 -2.39
N THR A 109 -24.97 14.68 -2.61
CA THR A 109 -25.99 14.49 -3.65
C THR A 109 -25.77 15.35 -4.88
N ALA A 110 -26.48 16.46 -4.98
CA ALA A 110 -26.23 17.56 -5.88
C ALA A 110 -26.92 18.80 -5.30
N TYR A 111 -26.43 19.97 -5.68
CA TYR A 111 -27.03 21.22 -5.27
C TYR A 111 -27.23 22.14 -6.45
N VAL A 112 -28.30 22.92 -6.37
CA VAL A 112 -28.63 23.91 -7.38
C VAL A 112 -27.96 25.22 -6.96
N THR A 113 -27.09 25.74 -7.80
CA THR A 113 -26.53 27.08 -7.63
C THR A 113 -26.94 27.94 -8.82
N LYS A 114 -27.04 29.25 -8.61
CA LYS A 114 -27.31 30.20 -9.69
C LYS A 114 -25.98 30.68 -10.23
N ASP A 115 -25.73 30.47 -11.51
CA ASP A 115 -24.52 30.96 -12.15
C ASP A 115 -24.59 32.52 -12.22
N PRO A 116 -23.60 33.24 -11.64
CA PRO A 116 -23.59 34.70 -11.65
C PRO A 116 -23.41 35.30 -13.05
N GLU A 117 -22.83 34.58 -14.02
CA GLU A 117 -22.61 35.10 -15.37
C GLU A 117 -23.86 34.98 -16.25
N THR A 118 -24.51 33.82 -16.24
CA THR A 118 -25.68 33.54 -17.10
C THR A 118 -27.01 33.83 -16.42
N GLY A 119 -27.03 33.91 -15.08
CA GLY A 119 -28.25 34.02 -14.29
C GLY A 119 -29.12 32.74 -14.31
N GLN A 120 -28.64 31.66 -14.93
CA GLN A 120 -29.36 30.39 -15.01
C GLN A 120 -29.08 29.52 -13.77
N LEU A 121 -30.04 28.67 -13.43
CA LEU A 121 -29.88 27.67 -12.38
C LEU A 121 -29.08 26.49 -12.94
N VAL A 122 -27.93 26.21 -12.34
CA VAL A 122 -27.05 25.10 -12.71
C VAL A 122 -27.00 24.07 -11.58
N LEU A 123 -27.05 22.80 -11.95
CA LEU A 123 -26.94 21.69 -11.01
C LEU A 123 -25.47 21.29 -10.87
N GLN A 124 -24.94 21.36 -9.65
CA GLN A 124 -23.60 20.90 -9.32
C GLN A 124 -23.67 19.55 -8.63
N THR A 125 -22.95 18.56 -9.16
CA THR A 125 -22.94 17.18 -8.67
C THR A 125 -22.14 17.04 -7.38
N GLY A 126 -22.67 16.25 -6.44
CA GLY A 126 -22.01 15.87 -5.20
C GLY A 126 -21.20 14.58 -5.32
N ALA A 127 -20.63 14.15 -4.19
CA ALA A 127 -19.67 13.06 -4.13
C ALA A 127 -20.20 11.72 -4.67
N LEU A 128 -21.45 11.36 -4.38
CA LEU A 128 -22.02 10.07 -4.82
C LEU A 128 -22.20 10.02 -6.34
N VAL A 129 -22.65 11.12 -6.96
CA VAL A 129 -22.87 11.17 -8.41
C VAL A 129 -21.53 11.18 -9.16
N LEU A 130 -20.51 11.84 -8.59
CA LEU A 130 -19.16 11.84 -9.16
C LEU A 130 -18.54 10.42 -9.17
N ALA A 131 -18.84 9.63 -8.14
CA ALA A 131 -18.38 8.26 -7.99
C ALA A 131 -19.17 7.22 -8.81
N ASP A 132 -20.06 7.61 -9.75
CA ASP A 132 -20.83 6.66 -10.60
C ASP A 132 -19.93 5.60 -11.25
N ASN A 133 -20.28 4.32 -11.10
CA ASN A 133 -19.52 3.13 -11.48
C ASN A 133 -18.14 2.96 -10.78
N GLY A 134 -17.89 3.68 -9.68
CA GLY A 134 -16.70 3.58 -8.85
C GLY A 134 -17.04 3.22 -7.40
N ILE A 135 -16.17 3.65 -6.47
CA ILE A 135 -16.33 3.42 -5.03
C ILE A 135 -16.45 4.75 -4.31
N CYS A 136 -17.45 4.88 -3.45
CA CYS A 136 -17.56 5.98 -2.51
C CYS A 136 -17.11 5.49 -1.12
N CYS A 137 -15.95 5.98 -0.68
CA CYS A 137 -15.44 5.76 0.67
C CYS A 137 -16.06 6.78 1.62
N ILE A 138 -16.70 6.29 2.68
CA ILE A 138 -17.31 7.11 3.72
C ILE A 138 -16.68 6.74 5.06
N ASP A 139 -15.97 7.68 5.66
CA ASP A 139 -15.44 7.54 7.02
C ASP A 139 -16.41 8.12 8.06
N GLU A 140 -16.27 7.75 9.33
CA GLU A 140 -17.13 8.21 10.44
C GLU A 140 -18.64 8.09 10.13
N PHE A 141 -19.03 6.95 9.55
CA PHE A 141 -20.41 6.69 9.11
C PHE A 141 -21.42 6.81 10.26
N ASP A 142 -21.02 6.50 11.49
CA ASP A 142 -21.82 6.64 12.71
C ASP A 142 -22.14 8.10 13.04
N LYS A 143 -21.31 9.06 12.63
CA LYS A 143 -21.47 10.51 12.89
C LYS A 143 -22.27 11.25 11.81
N MET A 144 -22.75 10.54 10.80
CA MET A 144 -23.53 11.13 9.71
C MET A 144 -24.91 11.63 10.18
N SER A 145 -25.34 12.77 9.63
CA SER A 145 -26.68 13.34 9.89
C SER A 145 -27.80 12.48 9.29
N GLU A 146 -29.00 12.57 9.88
CA GLU A 146 -30.16 11.77 9.45
C GLU A 146 -30.60 12.07 8.01
N SER A 147 -30.48 13.33 7.56
CA SER A 147 -30.79 13.71 6.18
C SER A 147 -29.88 13.03 5.16
N ALA A 148 -28.58 12.92 5.47
CA ALA A 148 -27.63 12.20 4.64
C ALA A 148 -27.88 10.67 4.65
N ARG A 149 -28.30 10.11 5.78
CA ARG A 149 -28.70 8.69 5.87
C ARG A 149 -29.93 8.36 5.01
N SER A 150 -30.93 9.26 4.95
CA SER A 150 -32.11 9.10 4.09
C SER A 150 -31.74 8.98 2.61
N ILE A 151 -30.81 9.82 2.15
CA ILE A 151 -30.27 9.74 0.79
C ILE A 151 -29.57 8.41 0.54
N LEU A 152 -28.79 7.92 1.50
CA LEU A 152 -28.10 6.64 1.35
C LEU A 152 -29.08 5.47 1.26
N HIS A 153 -30.22 5.52 1.97
CA HIS A 153 -31.27 4.52 1.79
C HIS A 153 -31.76 4.44 0.35
N GLU A 154 -31.96 5.58 -0.30
CA GLU A 154 -32.38 5.65 -1.70
C GLU A 154 -31.29 5.13 -2.64
N VAL A 155 -30.06 5.61 -2.50
CA VAL A 155 -28.93 5.24 -3.38
C VAL A 155 -28.55 3.77 -3.23
N MET A 156 -28.55 3.21 -2.01
CA MET A 156 -28.22 1.80 -1.79
C MET A 156 -29.33 0.83 -2.27
N GLU A 157 -30.59 1.28 -2.33
CA GLU A 157 -31.71 0.49 -2.86
C GLU A 157 -31.78 0.59 -4.39
N GLN A 158 -31.89 1.80 -4.90
CA GLN A 158 -32.31 2.09 -6.27
C GLN A 158 -31.13 2.44 -7.17
N GLN A 159 -29.97 2.79 -6.59
CA GLN A 159 -28.78 3.26 -7.32
C GLN A 159 -29.02 4.50 -8.18
N THR A 160 -30.08 5.22 -7.82
CA THR A 160 -30.51 6.47 -8.41
C THR A 160 -30.77 7.45 -7.28
N LEU A 161 -30.70 8.72 -7.61
CA LEU A 161 -30.91 9.80 -6.69
C LEU A 161 -31.91 10.79 -7.30
N SER A 162 -33.06 10.92 -6.66
CA SER A 162 -34.11 11.85 -7.07
C SER A 162 -33.91 13.22 -6.42
N ILE A 163 -33.89 14.27 -7.25
CA ILE A 163 -33.78 15.65 -6.78
C ILE A 163 -34.96 16.44 -7.33
N ALA A 164 -35.71 17.06 -6.42
CA ALA A 164 -36.72 18.06 -6.73
C ALA A 164 -36.41 19.34 -5.94
N LYS A 165 -35.62 20.24 -6.55
CA LYS A 165 -35.24 21.52 -5.91
C LYS A 165 -35.21 22.65 -6.93
N ALA A 166 -35.62 23.84 -6.50
CA ALA A 166 -35.57 25.07 -7.30
C ALA A 166 -36.20 24.94 -8.71
N GLY A 167 -37.29 24.19 -8.83
CA GLY A 167 -37.98 23.95 -10.10
C GLY A 167 -37.33 22.91 -11.03
N ILE A 168 -36.20 22.32 -10.63
CA ILE A 168 -35.54 21.24 -11.36
C ILE A 168 -35.92 19.91 -10.71
N ILE A 169 -36.63 19.08 -11.48
CA ILE A 169 -36.96 17.71 -11.11
C ILE A 169 -36.09 16.82 -12.02
N CYS A 170 -35.12 16.12 -11.43
CA CYS A 170 -34.25 15.23 -12.17
C CYS A 170 -33.88 14.01 -11.32
N THR A 171 -33.66 12.88 -11.99
CA THR A 171 -33.09 11.68 -11.40
C THR A 171 -31.67 11.53 -11.90
N LEU A 172 -30.71 11.49 -10.97
CA LEU A 172 -29.30 11.28 -11.25
C LEU A 172 -28.95 9.83 -10.96
N ASN A 173 -28.22 9.18 -11.88
CA ASN A 173 -27.73 7.84 -11.63
C ASN A 173 -26.50 7.91 -10.71
N ALA A 174 -26.48 7.08 -9.68
CA ALA A 174 -25.41 6.98 -8.70
C ALA A 174 -25.12 5.51 -8.42
N ARG A 175 -24.69 4.78 -9.46
CA ARG A 175 -24.38 3.34 -9.39
C ARG A 175 -23.01 3.13 -8.77
N THR A 176 -22.90 3.47 -7.49
CA THR A 176 -21.64 3.43 -6.74
C THR A 176 -21.65 2.28 -5.77
N SER A 177 -20.46 1.71 -5.53
CA SER A 177 -20.26 0.79 -4.42
C SER A 177 -19.86 1.61 -3.20
N ILE A 178 -20.48 1.35 -2.06
CA ILE A 178 -20.18 2.09 -0.83
C ILE A 178 -19.22 1.29 0.02
N LEU A 179 -18.10 1.91 0.38
CA LEU A 179 -17.18 1.43 1.39
C LEU A 179 -17.30 2.34 2.61
N ALA A 180 -17.99 1.88 3.65
CA ALA A 180 -18.20 2.64 4.88
C ALA A 180 -17.25 2.18 5.99
N ALA A 181 -16.79 3.10 6.83
CA ALA A 181 -16.12 2.81 8.08
C ALA A 181 -16.94 3.41 9.22
N ALA A 182 -17.19 2.61 10.24
CA ALA A 182 -17.90 3.01 11.43
C ALA A 182 -17.10 2.63 12.68
N ASN A 183 -17.26 3.44 13.72
CA ASN A 183 -16.72 3.17 15.04
C ASN A 183 -17.85 2.76 15.99
N PRO A 184 -17.60 1.89 16.97
CA PRO A 184 -18.57 1.58 18.01
C PRO A 184 -18.85 2.82 18.88
N ILE A 185 -20.04 2.91 19.49
CA ILE A 185 -20.46 4.01 20.39
C ILE A 185 -19.39 4.31 21.45
N GLU A 186 -18.95 3.27 22.14
CA GLU A 186 -18.11 3.37 23.34
C GLU A 186 -16.62 3.52 23.00
N SER A 187 -16.29 3.72 21.71
CA SER A 187 -14.90 3.70 21.19
C SER A 187 -14.14 2.40 21.47
N SER A 188 -14.78 1.40 22.07
CA SER A 188 -14.27 0.08 22.33
C SER A 188 -15.39 -0.93 22.15
N TRP A 189 -15.06 -2.07 21.55
CA TRP A 189 -16.01 -3.12 21.29
C TRP A 189 -16.36 -3.88 22.56
N ASN A 190 -17.59 -3.67 23.05
CA ASN A 190 -18.09 -4.39 24.21
C ASN A 190 -18.65 -5.76 23.82
N LYS A 191 -17.97 -6.84 24.22
CA LYS A 191 -18.37 -8.24 23.91
C LYS A 191 -19.67 -8.67 24.60
N SER A 192 -20.13 -7.93 25.61
CA SER A 192 -21.36 -8.24 26.35
C SER A 192 -22.63 -7.74 25.64
N LYS A 193 -22.50 -6.79 24.70
CA LYS A 193 -23.61 -6.21 23.94
C LYS A 193 -23.74 -6.85 22.57
N THR A 194 -24.93 -6.77 21.99
CA THR A 194 -25.15 -7.25 20.62
C THR A 194 -24.47 -6.34 19.58
N ILE A 195 -24.17 -6.90 18.41
CA ILE A 195 -23.55 -6.17 17.28
C ILE A 195 -24.37 -4.93 16.90
N ILE A 196 -25.71 -5.05 16.90
CA ILE A 196 -26.64 -3.99 16.52
C ILE A 196 -26.60 -2.83 17.53
N GLU A 197 -26.55 -3.14 18.82
CA GLU A 197 -26.45 -2.14 19.89
C GLU A 197 -25.10 -1.43 19.89
N ASN A 198 -24.01 -2.14 19.59
CA ASN A 198 -22.66 -1.55 19.55
C ASN A 198 -22.48 -0.52 18.43
N ILE A 199 -23.12 -0.73 17.27
CA ILE A 199 -22.90 0.08 16.05
C ILE A 199 -23.86 1.30 15.96
N GLN A 200 -24.96 1.32 16.73
CA GLN A 200 -25.95 2.43 16.73
C GLN A 200 -26.46 2.85 15.34
N LEU A 201 -26.62 1.89 14.43
CA LEU A 201 -27.22 2.13 13.13
C LEU A 201 -28.61 1.50 13.07
N PRO A 202 -29.58 2.16 12.41
CA PRO A 202 -30.88 1.54 12.13
C PRO A 202 -30.70 0.20 11.41
N PRO A 203 -31.43 -0.86 11.79
CA PRO A 203 -31.32 -2.17 11.17
C PRO A 203 -31.64 -2.14 9.66
N THR A 204 -32.43 -1.15 9.22
CA THR A 204 -32.77 -0.90 7.82
C THR A 204 -31.59 -0.41 6.97
N LEU A 205 -30.54 0.17 7.56
CA LEU A 205 -29.28 0.47 6.87
C LEU A 205 -28.35 -0.74 6.91
N LEU A 206 -28.25 -1.41 8.06
CA LEU A 206 -27.39 -2.57 8.24
C LEU A 206 -27.73 -3.69 7.24
N SER A 207 -29.02 -3.95 7.00
CA SER A 207 -29.45 -4.96 6.03
C SER A 207 -29.12 -4.64 4.57
N ARG A 208 -28.70 -3.40 4.27
CA ARG A 208 -28.34 -2.94 2.91
C ARG A 208 -26.85 -3.08 2.60
N PHE A 209 -26.05 -3.33 3.63
CA PHE A 209 -24.67 -3.74 3.48
C PHE A 209 -24.63 -5.25 3.27
N ASP A 210 -23.93 -5.67 2.22
CA ASP A 210 -23.84 -7.09 1.86
C ASP A 210 -22.78 -7.78 2.74
N LEU A 211 -21.72 -7.05 3.09
CA LEU A 211 -20.62 -7.52 3.93
C LEU A 211 -20.33 -6.54 5.06
N ILE A 212 -20.32 -7.04 6.29
CA ILE A 212 -19.92 -6.29 7.49
C ILE A 212 -18.70 -6.96 8.07
N PHE A 213 -17.56 -6.29 8.02
CA PHE A 213 -16.31 -6.76 8.62
C PHE A 213 -16.13 -6.13 10.00
N LEU A 214 -15.92 -6.99 11.00
CA LEU A 214 -15.56 -6.59 12.36
C LEU A 214 -14.04 -6.66 12.53
N LEU A 215 -13.42 -5.49 12.63
CA LEU A 215 -12.00 -5.28 12.91
C LEU A 215 -11.86 -5.00 14.39
N LEU A 216 -11.71 -6.06 15.17
CA LEU A 216 -11.47 -5.97 16.60
C LEU A 216 -9.97 -5.82 16.83
N ASP A 217 -9.58 -4.95 17.76
CA ASP A 217 -8.19 -4.84 18.18
C ASP A 217 -7.88 -5.91 19.25
N PRO A 218 -7.11 -6.96 18.95
CA PRO A 218 -6.64 -7.88 19.98
C PRO A 218 -5.57 -7.15 20.79
N GLN A 219 -5.85 -6.87 22.06
CA GLN A 219 -4.88 -6.33 23.03
C GLN A 219 -3.82 -7.40 23.39
N ASP A 220 -3.02 -7.80 22.41
CA ASP A 220 -1.96 -8.79 22.54
C ASP A 220 -0.60 -8.13 22.34
N GLU A 221 0.20 -8.12 23.40
CA GLU A 221 1.54 -7.52 23.41
C GLU A 221 2.48 -8.17 22.36
N ALA A 222 2.26 -9.45 22.03
CA ALA A 222 3.04 -10.12 20.99
C ALA A 222 2.72 -9.59 19.58
N TYR A 223 1.44 -9.31 19.31
CA TYR A 223 1.00 -8.72 18.05
C TYR A 223 1.47 -7.26 17.93
N ASP A 224 1.32 -6.48 19.00
CA ASP A 224 1.78 -5.09 19.05
C ASP A 224 3.28 -4.97 18.81
N ARG A 225 4.08 -5.85 19.40
CA ARG A 225 5.53 -5.89 19.19
C ARG A 225 5.88 -6.16 17.72
N ARG A 226 5.17 -7.09 17.06
CA ARG A 226 5.38 -7.40 15.63
C ARG A 226 4.96 -6.24 14.74
N LEU A 227 3.81 -5.62 15.03
CA LEU A 227 3.33 -4.45 14.30
C LEU A 227 4.29 -3.27 14.45
N ALA A 228 4.76 -2.98 15.66
CA ALA A 228 5.73 -1.92 15.92
C ALA A 228 7.05 -2.15 15.17
N GLN A 229 7.57 -3.38 15.15
CA GLN A 229 8.76 -3.73 14.36
C GLN A 229 8.54 -3.54 12.86
N HIS A 230 7.37 -3.93 12.34
CA HIS A 230 7.01 -3.75 10.94
C HIS A 230 6.88 -2.27 10.55
N LEU A 231 6.23 -1.46 11.39
CA LEU A 231 6.12 -0.02 11.15
C LEU A 231 7.50 0.66 11.24
N ALA A 232 8.33 0.30 12.22
CA ALA A 232 9.67 0.84 12.38
C ALA A 232 10.57 0.51 11.18
N SER A 233 10.49 -0.71 10.63
CA SER A 233 11.27 -1.09 9.45
C SER A 233 10.88 -0.30 8.20
N TRP A 234 9.58 0.01 8.02
CA TRP A 234 9.11 0.87 6.92
C TRP A 234 9.72 2.27 6.98
N TYR A 235 9.81 2.86 8.18
CA TYR A 235 10.40 4.19 8.35
C TYR A 235 11.92 4.21 8.16
N GLN A 236 12.61 3.11 8.50
CA GLN A 236 14.05 2.97 8.25
C GLN A 236 14.33 2.88 6.75
N TYR A 237 13.60 2.03 6.02
CA TYR A 237 13.72 1.92 4.57
C TYR A 237 13.38 3.23 3.84
N GLY A 238 12.42 4.01 4.33
CA GLY A 238 12.00 5.28 3.72
C GLY A 238 13.03 6.41 3.79
N LYS A 239 14.07 6.29 4.63
CA LYS A 239 15.20 7.23 4.67
C LYS A 239 16.37 6.85 3.77
N GLU A 240 16.40 5.60 3.30
CA GLU A 240 17.50 5.04 2.51
C GLU A 240 17.12 4.90 1.04
N GLY A 241 16.55 5.97 0.48
CA GLY A 241 16.58 6.20 -0.96
C GLY A 241 17.99 6.65 -1.41
N GLU A 242 19.00 5.85 -1.05
CA GLU A 242 20.43 5.82 -1.45
C GLU A 242 21.28 5.37 -0.25
N ALA A 243 21.64 4.08 -0.25
CA ALA A 243 22.58 3.40 0.66
C ALA A 243 22.00 3.18 2.09
N VAL A 244 22.03 2.01 2.72
CA VAL A 244 22.94 0.87 2.68
C VAL A 244 22.17 -0.34 3.25
N HIS A 245 22.40 -1.52 2.70
CA HIS A 245 22.16 -2.78 3.40
C HIS A 245 23.02 -2.83 4.68
N ASP A 246 22.66 -2.12 5.76
CA ASP A 246 23.40 -2.15 7.02
C ASP A 246 22.48 -2.55 8.16
N ALA A 247 22.76 -3.74 8.68
CA ALA A 247 22.26 -4.24 9.94
C ALA A 247 22.44 -3.17 11.03
N MET A 248 21.34 -2.79 11.65
CA MET A 248 21.36 -1.79 12.73
C MET A 248 22.43 -2.12 13.76
N ALA A 249 23.39 -1.20 13.94
CA ALA A 249 24.48 -1.26 14.91
C ALA A 249 24.02 -1.03 16.37
N ILE A 250 22.84 -1.55 16.73
CA ILE A 250 22.22 -1.37 18.05
C ILE A 250 21.74 -2.75 18.53
N ASP A 251 22.31 -3.23 19.63
CA ASP A 251 21.91 -4.50 20.24
C ASP A 251 20.62 -4.30 21.07
N PRO A 252 19.48 -4.94 20.70
CA PRO A 252 18.15 -4.63 21.24
C PRO A 252 17.96 -4.93 22.73
N LYS A 253 18.90 -5.64 23.37
CA LYS A 253 18.85 -5.91 24.81
C LYS A 253 19.66 -4.92 25.66
N THR A 254 20.65 -4.26 25.08
CA THR A 254 21.63 -3.45 25.84
C THR A 254 21.67 -1.99 25.42
N GLY A 255 21.10 -1.63 24.26
CA GLY A 255 21.00 -0.25 23.78
C GLY A 255 22.35 0.42 23.51
N ARG A 256 23.45 -0.34 23.50
CA ARG A 256 24.80 0.16 23.20
C ARG A 256 25.07 0.10 21.71
N VAL A 257 25.61 1.20 21.18
CA VAL A 257 26.04 1.32 19.78
C VAL A 257 27.48 0.81 19.69
N ASP A 258 27.72 -0.23 18.90
CA ASP A 258 29.07 -0.75 18.69
C ASP A 258 29.77 0.07 17.59
N VAL A 259 30.60 1.03 18.00
CA VAL A 259 31.30 1.99 17.12
C VAL A 259 32.17 1.29 16.07
N ALA A 260 32.64 0.08 16.36
CA ALA A 260 33.44 -0.72 15.43
C ALA A 260 32.67 -1.17 14.18
N ILE A 261 31.33 -1.19 14.20
CA ILE A 261 30.50 -1.51 13.03
C ILE A 261 30.62 -0.40 11.97
N LEU A 262 30.74 0.86 12.38
CA LEU A 262 30.84 2.01 11.49
C LEU A 262 32.16 2.06 10.71
N THR A 263 33.24 1.50 11.27
CA THR A 263 34.56 1.48 10.64
C THR A 263 34.86 0.20 9.87
N THR A 264 34.28 -0.93 10.28
CA THR A 264 34.61 -2.25 9.71
C THR A 264 33.47 -2.88 8.91
N GLY A 265 32.25 -2.36 8.99
CA GLY A 265 31.06 -2.91 8.32
C GLY A 265 30.61 -4.28 8.86
N ILE A 266 31.23 -4.80 9.93
CA ILE A 266 30.97 -6.16 10.44
C ILE A 266 30.52 -6.08 11.90
N SER A 267 29.39 -6.73 12.22
CA SER A 267 28.80 -6.80 13.57
C SER A 267 29.67 -7.57 14.58
N ALA A 268 29.58 -7.24 15.87
CA ALA A 268 30.27 -7.99 16.93
C ALA A 268 29.87 -9.49 16.96
N GLY A 269 28.61 -9.80 16.65
CA GLY A 269 28.14 -11.18 16.53
C GLY A 269 28.77 -11.91 15.35
N GLU A 270 28.94 -11.21 14.24
CA GLU A 270 29.55 -11.73 13.02
C GLU A 270 31.06 -11.91 13.15
N ARG A 271 31.75 -11.01 13.87
CA ARG A 271 33.16 -11.21 14.28
C ARG A 271 33.34 -12.45 15.14
N ARG A 272 32.42 -12.69 16.10
CA ARG A 272 32.48 -13.88 16.97
C ARG A 272 32.22 -15.15 16.17
N LEU A 273 31.22 -15.16 15.29
CA LEU A 273 30.90 -16.29 14.43
C LEU A 273 32.04 -16.59 13.45
N ARG A 274 32.65 -15.56 12.86
CA ARG A 274 33.84 -15.69 12.01
C ARG A 274 35.02 -16.28 12.77
N ALA A 275 35.26 -15.83 14.00
CA ALA A 275 36.32 -16.36 14.85
C ALA A 275 36.09 -17.85 15.20
N ASP A 276 34.85 -18.24 15.49
CA ASP A 276 34.49 -19.61 15.82
C ASP A 276 34.60 -20.56 14.62
N LEU A 277 34.14 -20.12 13.44
CA LEU A 277 34.33 -20.85 12.18
C LEU A 277 35.80 -21.01 11.84
N ALA A 278 36.61 -19.95 11.98
CA ALA A 278 38.05 -20.00 11.74
C ALA A 278 38.75 -20.98 12.72
N GLN A 279 38.35 -21.00 13.99
CA GLN A 279 38.87 -21.94 14.99
C GLN A 279 38.48 -23.38 14.68
N THR A 280 37.25 -23.63 14.25
CA THR A 280 36.76 -24.95 13.86
C THR A 280 37.49 -25.46 12.62
N LEU A 281 37.66 -24.62 11.61
CA LEU A 281 38.48 -24.88 10.42
C LEU A 281 39.92 -25.24 10.80
N LYS A 282 40.53 -24.46 11.71
CA LYS A 282 41.90 -24.66 12.19
C LYS A 282 42.05 -26.00 12.93
N HIS A 283 41.09 -26.38 13.76
CA HIS A 283 41.08 -27.67 14.45
C HIS A 283 40.95 -28.82 13.44
N TYR A 284 40.01 -28.72 12.50
CA TYR A 284 39.78 -29.73 11.48
C TYR A 284 41.00 -29.99 10.61
N MET A 285 41.67 -28.92 10.16
CA MET A 285 42.89 -29.08 9.35
C MET A 285 44.07 -29.63 10.15
N LYS A 286 44.17 -29.34 11.46
CA LYS A 286 45.17 -29.97 12.35
C LYS A 286 44.91 -31.46 12.58
N GLU A 287 43.65 -31.84 12.83
CA GLU A 287 43.22 -33.24 12.99
C GLU A 287 43.59 -34.07 11.75
N ARG A 288 43.28 -33.53 10.56
CA ARG A 288 43.56 -34.18 9.27
C ARG A 288 45.05 -34.25 8.93
N LYS A 289 45.89 -33.35 9.46
CA LYS A 289 47.36 -33.39 9.29
C LYS A 289 47.99 -34.61 9.99
N SER A 290 47.41 -35.08 11.10
CA SER A 290 47.90 -36.28 11.80
C SER A 290 47.71 -37.55 10.96
N THR A 291 46.68 -37.54 10.11
CA THR A 291 46.29 -38.63 9.22
C THR A 291 46.87 -38.43 7.81
N LEU A 292 48.20 -38.51 7.70
CA LEU A 292 48.96 -38.83 6.48
C LEU A 292 48.51 -38.20 5.13
N SER A 293 48.28 -36.88 5.04
CA SER A 293 48.27 -36.22 3.72
C SER A 293 48.76 -34.77 3.77
N LYS A 294 49.96 -34.52 3.23
CA LYS A 294 50.52 -33.18 2.96
C LYS A 294 50.05 -32.62 1.61
N GLY A 295 48.88 -33.01 1.13
CA GLY A 295 48.36 -32.62 -0.19
C GLY A 295 47.45 -31.38 -0.15
N PRO A 296 47.38 -30.60 -1.25
CA PRO A 296 46.41 -29.52 -1.40
C PRO A 296 44.97 -30.08 -1.46
N VAL A 297 44.05 -29.49 -0.70
CA VAL A 297 42.63 -29.91 -0.63
C VAL A 297 41.78 -28.98 -1.48
N LYS A 298 40.79 -29.51 -2.23
CA LYS A 298 39.86 -28.68 -3.00
C LYS A 298 38.93 -27.90 -2.07
N LYS A 299 38.71 -26.61 -2.38
CA LYS A 299 37.83 -25.73 -1.58
C LYS A 299 36.40 -26.28 -1.48
N ASP A 300 35.85 -26.79 -2.58
CA ASP A 300 34.47 -27.29 -2.62
C ASP A 300 34.27 -28.57 -1.78
N THR A 301 35.28 -29.44 -1.71
CA THR A 301 35.20 -30.64 -0.86
C THR A 301 35.31 -30.28 0.61
N LEU A 302 36.18 -29.32 0.95
CA LEU A 302 36.33 -28.82 2.32
C LEU A 302 35.04 -28.12 2.80
N PHE A 303 34.41 -27.35 1.91
CA PHE A 303 33.15 -26.67 2.21
C PHE A 303 32.02 -27.65 2.50
N ASN A 304 31.86 -28.70 1.68
CA ASN A 304 30.81 -29.70 1.88
C ASN A 304 31.04 -30.55 3.14
N GLU A 305 32.29 -30.95 3.43
CA GLU A 305 32.63 -31.72 4.64
C GLU A 305 32.35 -30.92 5.93
N ILE A 306 32.61 -29.63 5.93
CA ILE A 306 32.35 -28.77 7.09
C ILE A 306 30.86 -28.49 7.24
N ARG A 307 30.15 -28.30 6.13
CA ARG A 307 28.69 -28.15 6.14
C ARG A 307 27.97 -29.40 6.68
N GLU A 308 28.53 -30.59 6.47
CA GLU A 308 27.96 -31.84 7.01
C GLU A 308 28.26 -32.06 8.49
N ARG A 309 29.36 -31.49 9.00
CA ARG A 309 29.79 -31.66 10.40
C ARG A 309 29.24 -30.56 11.33
N SER A 310 28.84 -29.43 10.76
CA SER A 310 28.27 -28.28 11.47
C SER A 310 26.75 -28.23 11.27
N ASP A 311 25.98 -28.20 12.36
CA ASP A 311 24.50 -28.06 12.34
C ASP A 311 24.03 -26.64 11.92
N GLU A 312 24.96 -25.74 11.64
CA GLU A 312 24.71 -24.33 11.34
C GLU A 312 24.75 -24.06 9.83
N ARG A 313 23.86 -23.20 9.32
CA ARG A 313 23.81 -22.84 7.89
C ARG A 313 25.00 -21.95 7.52
N ILE A 314 26.11 -22.57 7.12
CA ILE A 314 27.31 -21.86 6.64
C ILE A 314 27.11 -21.47 5.17
N THR A 315 27.17 -20.17 4.86
CA THR A 315 27.20 -19.66 3.48
C THR A 315 28.61 -19.68 2.90
N ARG A 316 28.73 -19.69 1.57
CA ARG A 316 30.02 -19.75 0.87
C ARG A 316 30.89 -18.53 1.18
N ASP A 317 30.28 -17.35 1.31
CA ASP A 317 30.99 -16.10 1.62
C ASP A 317 31.64 -16.14 3.01
N MET A 318 30.93 -16.66 4.02
CA MET A 318 31.48 -16.81 5.38
C MET A 318 32.68 -17.77 5.42
N PHE A 319 32.64 -18.82 4.60
CA PHE A 319 33.73 -19.78 4.50
C PHE A 319 34.96 -19.20 3.80
N ASP A 320 34.78 -18.47 2.69
CA ASP A 320 35.89 -17.82 2.00
C ASP A 320 36.54 -16.72 2.87
N ASP A 321 35.75 -16.01 3.66
CA ASP A 321 36.24 -15.03 4.63
C ASP A 321 37.00 -15.67 5.80
N ALA A 322 36.57 -16.84 6.28
CA ALA A 322 37.31 -17.60 7.28
C ALA A 322 38.65 -18.11 6.74
N ILE A 323 38.71 -18.52 5.46
CA ILE A 323 39.97 -18.89 4.79
C ILE A 323 40.91 -17.70 4.70
N ARG A 324 40.41 -16.52 4.30
CA ARG A 324 41.22 -15.29 4.24
C ARG A 324 41.80 -14.92 5.61
N ALA A 325 41.01 -15.04 6.68
CA ALA A 325 41.50 -14.78 8.04
C ALA A 325 42.63 -15.75 8.44
N LEU A 326 42.54 -17.03 8.04
CA LEU A 326 43.60 -18.01 8.29
C LEU A 326 44.84 -17.82 7.38
N GLU A 327 44.68 -17.18 6.24
CA GLU A 327 45.77 -16.76 5.35
C GLU A 327 46.52 -15.55 5.92
N GLU A 328 45.81 -14.57 6.50
CA GLU A 328 46.42 -13.45 7.25
C GLU A 328 47.22 -13.93 8.47
N GLU A 329 46.77 -15.01 9.13
CA GLU A 329 47.51 -15.67 10.21
C GLU A 329 48.72 -16.51 9.72
N ASN A 330 49.02 -16.51 8.42
CA ASN A 330 50.03 -17.37 7.76
C ASN A 330 49.86 -18.87 8.07
N PHE A 331 48.64 -19.31 8.39
CA PHE A 331 48.35 -20.70 8.73
C PHE A 331 48.04 -21.52 7.47
N LEU A 332 47.39 -20.90 6.48
CA LEU A 332 46.99 -21.52 5.21
C LEU A 332 47.45 -20.65 4.03
N ILE A 333 47.72 -21.28 2.89
CA ILE A 333 47.84 -20.61 1.59
C ILE A 333 46.68 -21.10 0.73
N ALA A 334 45.85 -20.17 0.25
CA ALA A 334 44.69 -20.48 -0.56
C ALA A 334 44.89 -20.05 -2.02
N THR A 335 44.83 -21.00 -2.94
CA THR A 335 44.70 -20.71 -4.38
C THR A 335 43.22 -20.68 -4.77
N HIS A 336 42.90 -20.25 -6.00
CA HIS A 336 41.53 -20.15 -6.49
C HIS A 336 40.69 -21.42 -6.30
N GLN A 337 41.30 -22.61 -6.30
CA GLN A 337 40.59 -23.88 -6.20
C GLN A 337 41.07 -24.80 -5.07
N THR A 338 42.26 -24.56 -4.50
CA THR A 338 42.83 -25.46 -3.48
C THR A 338 43.42 -24.72 -2.29
N VAL A 339 43.36 -25.33 -1.11
CA VAL A 339 43.91 -24.81 0.15
C VAL A 339 44.99 -25.77 0.63
N ARG A 340 46.15 -25.22 1.00
CA ARG A 340 47.25 -25.96 1.62
C ARG A 340 47.64 -25.31 2.95
N MET A 341 48.05 -26.10 3.92
CA MET A 341 48.57 -25.56 5.19
C MET A 341 50.03 -25.15 5.04
N VAL A 342 50.39 -24.02 5.66
CA VAL A 342 51.79 -23.59 5.73
C VAL A 342 52.50 -24.45 6.77
N THR A 343 53.59 -25.11 6.39
CA THR A 343 54.48 -25.78 7.34
C THR A 343 55.52 -24.78 7.83
N LEU A 344 55.60 -24.61 9.17
CA LEU A 344 56.69 -23.90 9.85
C LEU A 344 58.04 -24.46 9.37
N GLY A 345 58.66 -23.76 8.43
CA GLY A 345 59.84 -24.21 7.69
C GLY A 345 60.00 -23.53 6.32
N GLU A 346 58.92 -23.02 5.73
CA GLU A 346 58.98 -22.17 4.52
C GLU A 346 58.78 -20.71 4.91
N SER A 347 59.75 -20.14 5.64
CA SER A 347 59.89 -18.69 5.73
C SER A 347 60.87 -18.24 4.64
N ASN A 348 60.34 -17.44 3.71
CA ASN A 348 61.03 -16.62 2.71
C ASN A 348 61.71 -17.38 1.56
N PHE A 349 61.11 -17.30 0.38
CA PHE A 349 61.83 -16.92 -0.85
C PHE A 349 60.88 -16.06 -1.69
N ASP A 350 61.43 -14.95 -2.17
CA ASP A 350 60.80 -13.80 -2.86
C ASP A 350 59.80 -14.14 -3.98
#